data_AF-A0A3R7TBR2-F1
#
_entry.id   AF-A0A3R7TBR2-F1
#
_cell.length_a   1.000
_cell.length_b   1.000
_cell.length_c   1.000
_cell.angle_alpha   90.00
_cell.angle_beta   90.00
_cell.angle_gamma   90.00
#
_symmetry.space_group_name_H-M   'P 1'
#
loop_
_entity.id
_entity.type
_entity.pdbx_description
1 polymer ?
#
loop_
_entity_poly.entity_id
_entity_poly.type
_entity_poly.pdbx_seq_one_letter_code
_entity_poly.pdbx_strand_id
1 'polypeptide(L)'
;MLAEIICIGDEILIGQVVNTNATFLSKELNKIGIEVLQVTSISDNIENIKNSLNSAMKKADLVLITGGLGPTNDDKTKIALCEFFNDKLISNPDVLEHIIKIFKDYVKKPINELNKNQALVPSKAKILINEYGTASGMWFRKNKKNIISLPGVPFEMKHLIEKEVIPKLKEHSTFHIVNKTLLTYGLGESHIAKRIESWEKELPKDIKFAYLPNLGRVRLRLSSKGINEKQIHAKIDKHIAKLLPLIKDIFVGYEEDAPVEMQIQNLFKSNESTLAIAESCTGGEISSRLTKIPGSSEYFLGGITAYNNAAKKEILGVDEQLIKTHSAVSKEVSKEMAIRVREKFKSTYGVSTTGTAGPSLGES
;
A
#
# COMPACT_ATOMS: atom_id res chain seq x y z
N MET A 1 -2.91 -20.37 -10.97
CA MET A 1 -3.34 -19.41 -12.00
C MET A 1 -2.27 -18.34 -12.10
N LEU A 2 -1.86 -17.99 -13.32
CA LEU A 2 -0.90 -16.92 -13.57
C LEU A 2 -1.62 -15.66 -14.06
N ALA A 3 -1.17 -14.49 -13.60
CA ALA A 3 -1.76 -13.20 -13.97
C ALA A 3 -0.74 -12.24 -14.59
N GLU A 4 -1.21 -11.39 -15.50
CA GLU A 4 -0.52 -10.17 -15.92
C GLU A 4 -1.38 -8.94 -15.65
N ILE A 5 -0.73 -7.82 -15.34
CA ILE A 5 -1.38 -6.54 -15.08
C ILE A 5 -0.88 -5.52 -16.12
N ILE A 6 -1.81 -4.89 -16.83
CA ILE A 6 -1.55 -3.84 -17.81
C ILE A 6 -2.14 -2.53 -17.27
N CYS A 7 -1.29 -1.55 -17.01
CA CYS A 7 -1.73 -0.21 -16.60
C CYS A 7 -1.64 0.71 -17.82
N ILE A 8 -2.73 1.37 -18.15
CA ILE A 8 -2.83 2.28 -19.29
C ILE A 8 -2.91 3.71 -18.75
N GLY A 9 -2.02 4.57 -19.24
CA GLY A 9 -2.01 6.00 -18.90
C GLY A 9 -0.68 6.65 -19.23
N ASP A 10 -0.69 7.64 -20.11
CA ASP A 10 0.51 8.41 -20.48
C ASP A 10 1.14 9.12 -19.27
N GLU A 11 0.33 9.55 -18.30
CA GLU A 11 0.76 10.17 -17.04
C GLU A 11 1.64 9.22 -16.18
N ILE A 12 1.45 7.91 -16.34
CA ILE A 12 2.30 6.89 -15.70
C ILE A 12 3.64 6.83 -16.42
N LEU A 13 3.64 6.87 -17.76
CA LEU A 13 4.85 6.75 -18.58
C LEU A 13 5.77 7.96 -18.44
N ILE A 14 5.21 9.17 -18.34
CA ILE A 14 5.99 10.39 -18.14
C ILE A 14 6.36 10.64 -16.67
N GLY A 15 5.98 9.73 -15.76
CA GLY A 15 6.32 9.82 -14.33
C GLY A 15 5.57 10.90 -13.56
N GLN A 16 4.44 11.40 -14.09
CA GLN A 16 3.61 12.39 -13.40
C GLN A 16 2.89 11.76 -12.20
N VAL A 17 2.54 10.48 -12.28
CA VAL A 17 1.91 9.73 -11.18
C VAL A 17 2.65 8.42 -10.92
N VAL A 18 2.69 8.02 -9.64
CA VAL A 18 3.17 6.68 -9.26
C VAL A 18 2.07 5.67 -9.56
N ASN A 19 2.41 4.57 -10.23
CA ASN A 19 1.49 3.48 -10.54
C ASN A 19 1.12 2.66 -9.28
N THR A 20 0.29 3.24 -8.42
CA THR A 20 -0.18 2.61 -7.18
C THR A 20 -1.22 1.52 -7.45
N ASN A 21 -1.90 1.57 -8.60
CA ASN A 21 -2.87 0.55 -9.01
C ASN A 21 -2.21 -0.82 -9.17
N ALA A 22 -1.08 -0.90 -9.88
CA ALA A 22 -0.32 -2.13 -10.03
C ALA A 22 0.08 -2.76 -8.69
N THR A 23 0.52 -1.94 -7.73
CA THR A 23 0.89 -2.37 -6.38
C THR A 23 -0.31 -2.97 -5.65
N PHE A 24 -1.46 -2.29 -5.68
CA PHE A 24 -2.68 -2.79 -5.04
C PHE A 24 -3.17 -4.10 -5.67
N LEU A 25 -3.29 -4.13 -7.00
CA LEU A 25 -3.74 -5.31 -7.75
C LEU A 25 -2.84 -6.52 -7.49
N SER A 26 -1.53 -6.32 -7.50
CA SER A 26 -0.57 -7.39 -7.22
C SER A 26 -0.73 -7.95 -5.81
N LYS A 27 -0.98 -7.08 -4.83
CA LYS A 27 -1.21 -7.48 -3.43
C LYS A 27 -2.50 -8.28 -3.29
N GLU A 28 -3.61 -7.83 -3.87
CA GLU A 28 -4.89 -8.52 -3.77
C GLU A 28 -4.89 -9.87 -4.47
N LEU A 29 -4.25 -9.97 -5.65
CA LEU A 29 -4.09 -11.26 -6.34
C LEU A 29 -3.23 -12.25 -5.54
N ASN A 30 -2.14 -11.78 -4.93
CA ASN A 30 -1.30 -12.64 -4.08
C ASN A 30 -2.07 -13.20 -2.88
N LYS A 31 -2.94 -12.40 -2.25
CA LYS A 31 -3.76 -12.87 -1.11
C LYS A 31 -4.66 -14.05 -1.46
N ILE A 32 -5.09 -14.15 -2.71
CA ILE A 32 -5.89 -15.29 -3.18
C ILE A 32 -5.06 -16.32 -3.96
N GLY A 33 -3.73 -16.27 -3.83
CA GLY A 33 -2.81 -17.26 -4.39
C GLY A 33 -2.65 -17.20 -5.91
N ILE A 34 -2.95 -16.06 -6.53
CA ILE A 34 -2.70 -15.81 -7.94
C ILE A 34 -1.34 -15.13 -8.08
N GLU A 35 -0.44 -15.76 -8.83
CA GLU A 35 0.92 -15.25 -9.05
C GLU A 35 0.94 -14.28 -10.23
N VAL A 36 1.40 -13.05 -9.97
CA VAL A 36 1.58 -12.03 -11.01
C VAL A 36 2.94 -12.23 -11.67
N LEU A 37 2.93 -12.53 -12.96
CA LEU A 37 4.14 -12.76 -13.76
C LEU A 37 4.80 -11.45 -14.20
N GLN A 38 3.97 -10.51 -14.65
CA GLN A 38 4.43 -9.28 -15.27
C GLN A 38 3.43 -8.16 -15.02
N VAL A 39 3.97 -6.97 -14.75
CA VAL A 39 3.24 -5.71 -14.74
C VAL A 39 3.80 -4.86 -15.88
N THR A 40 2.94 -4.24 -16.68
CA THR A 40 3.37 -3.40 -17.80
C THR A 40 2.56 -2.11 -17.83
N SER A 41 3.24 -0.97 -17.86
CA SER A 41 2.61 0.32 -18.12
C SER A 41 2.72 0.64 -19.62
N ILE A 42 1.63 1.10 -20.24
CA ILE A 42 1.56 1.42 -21.66
C ILE A 42 0.80 2.72 -21.91
N SER A 43 0.96 3.30 -23.10
CA SER A 43 0.20 4.48 -23.53
C SER A 43 -1.23 4.11 -23.92
N ASP A 44 -2.10 5.11 -23.97
CA ASP A 44 -3.51 4.99 -24.38
C ASP A 44 -3.70 4.72 -25.88
N ASN A 45 -2.66 4.29 -26.59
CA ASN A 45 -2.75 3.92 -28.00
C ASN A 45 -3.41 2.55 -28.19
N ILE A 46 -4.43 2.47 -29.05
CA ILE A 46 -5.22 1.26 -29.33
C ILE A 46 -4.33 0.05 -29.69
N GLU A 47 -3.31 0.27 -30.52
CA GLU A 47 -2.45 -0.81 -31.00
C GLU A 47 -1.50 -1.30 -29.89
N ASN A 48 -1.03 -0.40 -29.02
CA ASN A 48 -0.25 -0.77 -27.83
C ASN A 48 -1.08 -1.62 -26.86
N ILE A 49 -2.35 -1.26 -26.65
CA ILE A 49 -3.28 -2.02 -25.81
C ILE A 49 -3.47 -3.43 -26.37
N LYS A 50 -3.77 -3.54 -27.68
CA LYS A 50 -3.97 -4.83 -28.36
C LYS A 50 -2.72 -5.72 -28.34
N ASN A 51 -1.55 -5.14 -28.60
CA ASN A 51 -0.29 -5.88 -28.59
C ASN A 51 0.07 -6.38 -27.19
N SER A 52 -0.15 -5.57 -26.16
CA SER A 52 0.05 -5.96 -24.77
C SER A 52 -0.92 -7.06 -24.36
N LEU A 53 -2.20 -6.96 -24.74
CA LEU A 53 -3.19 -8.02 -24.52
C LEU A 53 -2.81 -9.33 -25.20
N ASN A 54 -2.38 -9.29 -26.45
CA ASN A 54 -1.92 -10.47 -27.19
C ASN A 54 -0.71 -11.13 -26.52
N SER A 55 0.23 -10.34 -26.03
CA SER A 55 1.42 -10.84 -25.31
C SER A 55 1.03 -11.50 -23.98
N ALA A 56 0.25 -10.79 -23.16
CA ALA A 56 -0.19 -11.26 -21.85
C ALA A 56 -1.02 -12.55 -21.95
N MET A 57 -1.92 -12.61 -22.93
CA MET A 57 -2.77 -13.78 -23.18
C MET A 57 -1.99 -15.03 -23.62
N LYS A 58 -0.72 -14.92 -24.02
CA LYS A 58 0.12 -16.10 -24.29
C LYS A 58 0.68 -16.71 -23.01
N LYS A 59 0.91 -15.90 -21.97
CA LYS A 59 1.68 -16.29 -20.77
C LYS A 59 0.81 -16.49 -19.53
N ALA A 60 -0.29 -15.74 -19.41
CA ALA A 60 -1.15 -15.75 -18.23
C ALA A 60 -2.56 -16.32 -18.50
N ASP A 61 -3.22 -16.76 -17.44
CA ASP A 61 -4.62 -17.21 -17.43
C ASP A 61 -5.60 -16.06 -17.13
N LEU A 62 -5.09 -15.02 -16.46
CA LEU A 62 -5.79 -13.81 -16.07
C LEU A 62 -5.03 -12.58 -16.57
N VAL A 63 -5.72 -11.66 -17.23
CA VAL A 63 -5.17 -10.35 -17.58
C VAL A 63 -6.02 -9.28 -16.93
N LEU A 64 -5.43 -8.49 -16.04
CA LEU A 64 -6.08 -7.30 -15.49
C LEU A 64 -5.58 -6.07 -16.25
N ILE A 65 -6.50 -5.19 -16.62
CA ILE A 65 -6.22 -3.91 -17.26
C ILE A 65 -6.81 -2.81 -16.38
N THR A 66 -6.12 -1.69 -16.22
CA THR A 66 -6.62 -0.52 -15.51
C THR A 66 -6.27 0.75 -16.26
N GLY A 67 -7.24 1.65 -16.45
CA GLY A 67 -7.06 2.93 -17.16
C GLY A 67 -7.81 3.04 -18.50
N GLY A 68 -8.01 4.28 -18.96
CA GLY A 68 -8.62 4.59 -20.26
C GLY A 68 -10.11 4.23 -20.41
N LEU A 69 -10.88 4.23 -19.30
CA LEU A 69 -12.33 3.93 -19.29
C LEU A 69 -13.23 5.16 -19.10
N GLY A 70 -12.65 6.35 -19.02
CA GLY A 70 -13.38 7.60 -18.84
C GLY A 70 -14.20 8.01 -20.08
N PRO A 71 -14.83 9.19 -20.01
CA PRO A 71 -15.67 9.73 -21.06
C PRO A 71 -14.91 10.52 -22.14
N THR A 72 -13.59 10.66 -22.05
CA THR A 72 -12.83 11.59 -22.89
C THR A 72 -12.39 10.94 -24.21
N ASN A 73 -11.92 11.75 -25.16
CA ASN A 73 -11.40 11.25 -26.44
C ASN A 73 -10.08 10.47 -26.29
N ASP A 74 -9.40 10.65 -25.17
CA ASP A 74 -8.15 9.95 -24.86
C ASP A 74 -8.43 8.55 -24.27
N ASP A 75 -9.65 8.30 -23.78
CA ASP A 75 -10.08 7.02 -23.22
C ASP A 75 -10.38 5.97 -24.32
N LYS A 76 -9.32 5.34 -24.84
CA LYS A 76 -9.41 4.41 -25.99
C LYS A 76 -9.53 2.94 -25.61
N THR A 77 -9.49 2.59 -24.32
CA THR A 77 -9.48 1.18 -23.87
C THR A 77 -10.73 0.41 -24.31
N LYS A 78 -11.93 1.02 -24.23
CA LYS A 78 -13.18 0.37 -24.68
C LYS A 78 -13.15 0.03 -26.18
N ILE A 79 -12.62 0.94 -27.00
CA ILE A 79 -12.50 0.77 -28.45
C ILE A 79 -11.49 -0.35 -28.75
N ALA A 80 -10.32 -0.31 -28.13
CA ALA A 80 -9.29 -1.33 -28.30
C ALA A 80 -9.78 -2.74 -27.90
N LEU A 81 -10.57 -2.83 -26.82
CA LEU A 81 -11.20 -4.09 -26.40
C LEU A 81 -12.22 -4.58 -27.43
N CYS A 82 -13.09 -3.70 -27.96
CA CYS A 82 -14.00 -4.07 -29.04
C CYS A 82 -13.25 -4.64 -30.26
N GLU A 83 -12.20 -3.97 -30.73
CA GLU A 83 -11.37 -4.48 -31.83
C GLU A 83 -10.76 -5.84 -31.50
N PHE A 84 -10.19 -5.99 -30.29
CA PHE A 84 -9.51 -7.22 -29.87
C PHE A 84 -10.45 -8.44 -29.76
N PHE A 85 -11.69 -8.23 -29.35
CA PHE A 85 -12.71 -9.27 -29.20
C PHE A 85 -13.61 -9.42 -30.44
N ASN A 86 -13.34 -8.66 -31.51
CA ASN A 86 -14.22 -8.55 -32.67
C ASN A 86 -15.67 -8.32 -32.23
N ASP A 87 -15.87 -7.25 -31.47
CA ASP A 87 -17.08 -6.90 -30.75
C ASP A 87 -17.49 -5.46 -31.06
N LYS A 88 -18.68 -5.06 -30.61
CA LYS A 88 -19.25 -3.72 -30.78
C LYS A 88 -19.70 -3.14 -29.45
N LEU A 89 -19.72 -1.82 -29.37
CA LEU A 89 -20.33 -1.11 -28.26
C LEU A 89 -21.86 -1.17 -28.38
N ILE A 90 -22.51 -1.47 -27.28
CA ILE A 90 -23.97 -1.40 -27.12
C ILE A 90 -24.28 -0.52 -25.91
N SER A 91 -25.43 0.14 -25.94
CA SER A 91 -25.92 0.86 -24.76
C SER A 91 -26.36 -0.14 -23.70
N ASN A 92 -25.87 0.02 -22.48
CA ASN A 92 -26.31 -0.75 -21.32
C ASN A 92 -27.23 0.12 -20.45
N PRO A 93 -28.54 -0.24 -20.34
CA PRO A 93 -29.51 0.54 -19.56
C PRO A 93 -29.14 0.66 -18.07
N ASP A 94 -28.64 -0.40 -17.45
CA ASP A 94 -28.29 -0.42 -16.02
C ASP A 94 -27.13 0.54 -15.72
N VAL A 95 -26.12 0.57 -16.60
CA VAL A 95 -25.01 1.53 -16.49
C VAL A 95 -25.50 2.97 -16.68
N LEU A 96 -26.39 3.19 -17.66
CA LEU A 96 -26.95 4.52 -17.91
C LEU A 96 -27.78 5.02 -16.71
N GLU A 97 -28.63 4.16 -16.15
CA GLU A 97 -29.44 4.48 -14.98
C GLU A 97 -28.55 4.80 -13.77
N HIS A 98 -27.48 4.02 -13.57
CA HIS A 98 -26.51 4.27 -12.51
C HIS A 98 -25.78 5.61 -12.69
N ILE A 99 -25.36 5.95 -13.90
CA ILE A 99 -24.74 7.26 -14.21
C ILE A 99 -25.73 8.40 -13.92
N ILE A 100 -26.99 8.26 -14.34
CA ILE A 100 -28.04 9.25 -14.05
C ILE A 100 -28.20 9.43 -12.54
N LYS A 101 -28.20 8.34 -11.78
CA LYS A 101 -28.29 8.37 -10.32
C LYS A 101 -27.11 9.09 -9.68
N ILE A 102 -25.87 8.77 -10.06
CA ILE A 102 -24.67 9.46 -9.56
C ILE A 102 -24.77 10.96 -9.80
N PHE A 103 -25.16 11.37 -11.01
CA PHE A 103 -25.28 12.79 -11.31
C PHE A 103 -26.37 13.45 -10.48
N LYS A 104 -27.54 12.81 -10.33
CA LYS A 104 -28.62 13.32 -9.50
C LYS A 104 -28.21 13.50 -8.04
N ASP A 105 -27.46 12.55 -7.49
CA ASP A 105 -27.11 12.53 -6.07
C ASP A 105 -25.91 13.43 -5.74
N TYR A 106 -24.94 13.56 -6.66
CA TYR A 106 -23.64 14.17 -6.38
C TYR A 106 -23.23 15.32 -7.31
N VAL A 107 -23.88 15.52 -8.46
CA VAL A 107 -23.47 16.52 -9.48
C VAL A 107 -24.60 17.51 -9.77
N LYS A 108 -24.37 18.80 -9.52
CA LYS A 108 -25.40 19.84 -9.74
C LYS A 108 -25.77 20.13 -11.20
N LYS A 109 -25.23 19.38 -12.16
CA LYS A 109 -25.44 19.57 -13.61
C LYS A 109 -26.09 18.33 -14.22
N PRO A 110 -26.94 18.49 -15.25
CA PRO A 110 -27.46 17.35 -15.98
C PRO A 110 -26.34 16.60 -16.73
N ILE A 111 -26.55 15.30 -16.95
CA ILE A 111 -25.64 14.49 -17.77
C ILE A 111 -25.61 15.00 -19.21
N ASN A 112 -24.43 14.99 -19.84
CA ASN A 112 -24.26 15.28 -21.26
C ASN A 112 -24.04 14.00 -22.08
N GLU A 113 -23.89 14.13 -23.40
CA GLU A 113 -23.66 12.99 -24.29
C GLU A 113 -22.36 12.22 -24.00
N LEU A 114 -21.29 12.89 -23.56
CA LEU A 114 -20.05 12.21 -23.18
C LEU A 114 -20.27 11.31 -21.96
N ASN A 115 -21.08 11.76 -20.99
CA ASN A 115 -21.46 10.95 -19.83
C ASN A 115 -22.35 9.77 -20.24
N LYS A 116 -23.34 9.99 -21.10
CA LYS A 116 -24.18 8.91 -21.64
C LYS A 116 -23.36 7.87 -22.40
N ASN A 117 -22.35 8.31 -23.15
CA ASN A 117 -21.44 7.42 -23.89
C ASN A 117 -20.59 6.54 -22.97
N GLN A 118 -20.49 6.83 -21.67
CA GLN A 118 -19.89 5.89 -20.72
C GLN A 118 -20.71 4.60 -20.57
N ALA A 119 -22.04 4.66 -20.78
CA ALA A 119 -22.91 3.49 -20.82
C ALA A 119 -22.81 2.68 -22.11
N LEU A 120 -22.07 3.15 -23.12
CA LEU A 120 -21.69 2.34 -24.27
C LEU A 120 -20.57 1.40 -23.86
N VAL A 121 -20.88 0.10 -23.80
CA VAL A 121 -20.00 -0.96 -23.33
C VAL A 121 -19.93 -2.10 -24.34
N PRO A 122 -18.84 -2.88 -24.39
CA PRO A 122 -18.71 -4.01 -25.32
C PRO A 122 -19.77 -5.09 -25.08
N SER A 123 -20.42 -5.57 -26.14
CA SER A 123 -21.57 -6.49 -26.04
C SER A 123 -21.25 -7.86 -25.45
N LYS A 124 -20.00 -8.32 -25.56
CA LYS A 124 -19.53 -9.61 -25.03
C LYS A 124 -19.00 -9.50 -23.60
N ALA A 125 -18.91 -8.29 -23.03
CA ALA A 125 -18.44 -8.10 -21.67
C ALA A 125 -19.56 -8.39 -20.66
N LYS A 126 -19.23 -9.10 -19.59
CA LYS A 126 -19.99 -9.00 -18.35
C LYS A 126 -19.62 -7.69 -17.66
N ILE A 127 -20.60 -6.82 -17.44
CA ILE A 127 -20.37 -5.51 -16.85
C ILE A 127 -20.26 -5.62 -15.32
N LEU A 128 -19.34 -4.86 -14.74
CA LEU A 128 -19.14 -4.69 -13.31
C LEU A 128 -19.51 -3.25 -12.97
N ILE A 129 -20.69 -3.04 -12.38
CA ILE A 129 -21.18 -1.70 -12.05
C ILE A 129 -20.26 -1.06 -11.02
N ASN A 130 -19.81 0.16 -11.33
CA ASN A 130 -18.92 0.91 -10.47
C ASN A 130 -19.71 1.80 -9.53
N GLU A 131 -20.02 1.33 -8.32
CA GLU A 131 -20.82 2.10 -7.35
C GLU A 131 -20.21 3.45 -6.96
N TYR A 132 -18.90 3.65 -7.19
CA TYR A 132 -18.14 4.83 -6.81
C TYR A 132 -17.81 5.75 -7.99
N GLY A 133 -18.26 5.44 -9.20
CA GLY A 133 -17.93 6.22 -10.39
C GLY A 133 -18.77 5.87 -11.60
N THR A 134 -18.55 6.58 -12.70
CA THR A 134 -19.37 6.42 -13.92
C THR A 134 -18.78 5.41 -14.91
N ALA A 135 -17.49 5.12 -14.79
CA ALA A 135 -16.80 4.15 -15.63
C ALA A 135 -16.97 2.74 -15.04
N SER A 136 -17.81 1.90 -15.66
CA SER A 136 -18.00 0.51 -15.21
C SER A 136 -16.82 -0.37 -15.60
N GLY A 137 -16.50 -1.36 -14.76
CA GLY A 137 -15.57 -2.42 -15.10
C GLY A 137 -16.17 -3.39 -16.12
N MET A 138 -15.31 -4.14 -16.81
CA MET A 138 -15.72 -5.06 -17.88
C MET A 138 -14.95 -6.37 -17.77
N TRP A 139 -15.67 -7.49 -17.74
CA TRP A 139 -15.10 -8.84 -17.69
C TRP A 139 -15.36 -9.58 -18.99
N PHE A 140 -14.30 -10.01 -19.66
CA PHE A 140 -14.33 -10.83 -20.86
C PHE A 140 -13.76 -12.22 -20.59
N ARG A 141 -14.20 -13.18 -21.42
CA ARG A 141 -13.65 -14.53 -21.43
C ARG A 141 -13.26 -14.91 -22.85
N LYS A 142 -12.02 -15.38 -23.05
CA LYS A 142 -11.52 -15.86 -24.35
C LYS A 142 -10.59 -17.04 -24.13
N ASN A 143 -10.83 -18.15 -24.81
CA ASN A 143 -10.04 -19.38 -24.70
C ASN A 143 -9.85 -19.86 -23.25
N LYS A 144 -10.92 -19.85 -22.45
CA LYS A 144 -10.94 -20.15 -21.00
C LYS A 144 -10.17 -19.17 -20.10
N LYS A 145 -9.51 -18.16 -20.66
CA LYS A 145 -8.80 -17.10 -19.91
C LYS A 145 -9.70 -15.92 -19.61
N ASN A 146 -9.42 -15.22 -18.51
CA ASN A 146 -10.17 -14.06 -18.05
C ASN A 146 -9.41 -12.78 -18.40
N ILE A 147 -10.12 -11.78 -18.92
CA ILE A 147 -9.59 -10.44 -19.16
C ILE A 147 -10.53 -9.46 -18.48
N ILE A 148 -10.03 -8.69 -17.53
CA ILE A 148 -10.85 -7.78 -16.72
C ILE A 148 -10.27 -6.37 -16.86
N SER A 149 -11.09 -5.46 -17.37
CA SER A 149 -10.75 -4.04 -17.50
C SER A 149 -11.43 -3.24 -16.39
N LEU A 150 -10.65 -2.39 -15.74
CA LEU A 150 -11.01 -1.66 -14.52
C LEU A 150 -10.74 -0.16 -14.72
N PRO A 151 -11.43 0.72 -13.97
CA PRO A 151 -11.16 2.15 -13.97
C PRO A 151 -9.70 2.45 -13.59
N GLY A 152 -9.17 3.58 -14.06
CA GLY A 152 -7.85 4.08 -13.68
C GLY A 152 -7.84 4.76 -12.30
N VAL A 153 -8.99 5.29 -11.86
CA VAL A 153 -9.12 5.98 -10.58
C VAL A 153 -8.96 4.98 -9.42
N PRO A 154 -8.00 5.18 -8.49
CA PRO A 154 -7.63 4.14 -7.53
C PRO A 154 -8.77 3.65 -6.63
N PHE A 155 -9.63 4.53 -6.11
CA PHE A 155 -10.69 4.10 -5.18
C PHE A 155 -11.80 3.32 -5.90
N GLU A 156 -12.15 3.71 -7.13
CA GLU A 156 -13.12 2.99 -7.97
C GLU A 156 -12.61 1.59 -8.31
N MET A 157 -11.35 1.50 -8.75
CA MET A 157 -10.70 0.23 -9.07
C MET A 157 -10.62 -0.71 -7.86
N LYS A 158 -10.23 -0.18 -6.69
CA LYS A 158 -10.16 -0.95 -5.44
C LYS A 158 -11.49 -1.57 -5.07
N HIS A 159 -12.57 -0.78 -5.12
CA HIS A 159 -13.91 -1.27 -4.80
C HIS A 159 -14.35 -2.42 -5.72
N LEU A 160 -14.20 -2.24 -7.03
CA LEU A 160 -14.53 -3.29 -8.01
C LEU A 160 -13.69 -4.56 -7.81
N ILE A 161 -12.40 -4.42 -7.49
CA ILE A 161 -11.53 -5.56 -7.22
C ILE A 161 -12.02 -6.33 -6.00
N GLU A 162 -12.24 -5.63 -4.88
CA GLU A 162 -12.60 -6.26 -3.61
C GLU A 162 -13.98 -6.89 -3.63
N LYS A 163 -14.97 -6.24 -4.26
CA LYS A 163 -16.37 -6.68 -4.25
C LYS A 163 -16.75 -7.59 -5.40
N GLU A 164 -16.24 -7.33 -6.60
CA GLU A 164 -16.73 -7.98 -7.81
C GLU A 164 -15.76 -8.99 -8.41
N VAL A 165 -14.45 -8.74 -8.32
CA VAL A 165 -13.44 -9.55 -9.01
C VAL A 165 -12.87 -10.64 -8.12
N ILE A 166 -12.34 -10.27 -6.95
CA ILE A 166 -11.65 -11.19 -6.04
C ILE A 166 -12.55 -12.34 -5.58
N PRO A 167 -13.82 -12.13 -5.16
CA PRO A 167 -14.68 -13.24 -4.75
C PRO A 167 -14.85 -14.29 -5.85
N LYS A 168 -15.04 -13.86 -7.10
CA LYS A 168 -15.22 -14.75 -8.26
C LYS A 168 -13.94 -15.47 -8.65
N LEU A 169 -12.78 -14.82 -8.54
CA LEU A 169 -11.49 -15.46 -8.84
C LEU A 169 -11.08 -16.47 -7.76
N LYS A 170 -11.44 -16.21 -6.50
CA LYS A 170 -11.10 -17.07 -5.36
C LYS A 170 -11.69 -18.47 -5.49
N GLU A 171 -12.90 -18.60 -6.05
CA GLU A 171 -13.55 -19.88 -6.34
C GLU A 171 -12.73 -20.79 -7.27
N HIS A 172 -11.84 -20.19 -8.07
CA HIS A 172 -11.02 -20.90 -9.04
C HIS A 172 -9.55 -21.04 -8.62
N SER A 173 -9.16 -20.48 -7.47
CA SER A 173 -7.80 -20.56 -6.98
C SER A 173 -7.63 -21.77 -6.06
N THR A 174 -6.72 -22.67 -6.43
CA THR A 174 -6.38 -23.88 -5.68
C THR A 174 -5.01 -23.78 -4.97
N PHE A 175 -4.29 -22.69 -5.19
CA PHE A 175 -2.99 -22.43 -4.60
C PHE A 175 -3.08 -21.30 -3.60
N HIS A 176 -2.24 -21.36 -2.58
CA HIS A 176 -2.07 -20.34 -1.56
C HIS A 176 -0.65 -19.81 -1.65
N ILE A 177 -0.49 -18.51 -1.49
CA ILE A 177 0.80 -17.84 -1.36
C ILE A 177 0.86 -17.30 0.06
N VAL A 178 1.80 -17.79 0.85
CA VAL A 178 2.02 -17.35 2.22
C VAL A 178 3.30 -16.53 2.27
N ASN A 179 3.20 -15.34 2.83
CA ASN A 179 4.32 -14.47 3.15
C ASN A 179 4.35 -14.28 4.67
N LYS A 180 5.55 -14.34 5.25
CA LYS A 180 5.77 -13.97 6.65
C LYS A 180 7.02 -13.10 6.74
N THR A 181 6.85 -11.91 7.30
CA THR A 181 7.85 -10.86 7.24
C THR A 181 8.26 -10.45 8.64
N LEU A 182 9.52 -10.71 8.99
CA LEU A 182 10.11 -10.31 10.25
C LEU A 182 10.62 -8.87 10.13
N LEU A 183 10.24 -8.03 11.09
CA LEU A 183 10.72 -6.66 11.19
C LEU A 183 12.00 -6.64 12.01
N THR A 184 13.06 -6.04 11.47
CA THR A 184 14.31 -5.83 12.21
C THR A 184 14.76 -4.38 12.22
N TYR A 185 15.39 -3.96 13.32
CA TYR A 185 15.92 -2.61 13.54
C TYR A 185 17.31 -2.65 14.16
N GLY A 186 18.15 -1.67 13.84
CA GLY A 186 19.47 -1.48 14.47
C GLY A 186 20.63 -2.19 13.78
N LEU A 187 20.40 -2.93 12.69
CA LEU A 187 21.46 -3.57 11.92
C LEU A 187 21.22 -3.45 10.41
N GLY A 188 22.28 -3.15 9.67
CA GLY A 188 22.24 -3.04 8.21
C GLY A 188 22.20 -4.41 7.51
N GLU A 189 21.73 -4.43 6.27
CA GLU A 189 21.48 -5.65 5.49
C GLU A 189 22.69 -6.58 5.41
N SER A 190 23.88 -6.06 5.06
CA SER A 190 25.10 -6.86 4.92
C SER A 190 25.50 -7.58 6.22
N HIS A 191 25.27 -6.95 7.36
CA HIS A 191 25.58 -7.54 8.66
C HIS A 191 24.56 -8.61 9.05
N ILE A 192 23.28 -8.40 8.74
CA ILE A 192 22.24 -9.42 8.92
C ILE A 192 22.57 -10.63 8.02
N ALA A 193 22.88 -10.40 6.75
CA ALA A 193 23.18 -11.47 5.80
C ALA A 193 24.36 -12.34 6.25
N LYS A 194 25.45 -11.73 6.71
CA LYS A 194 26.57 -12.45 7.30
C LYS A 194 26.16 -13.24 8.56
N ARG A 195 25.30 -12.66 9.41
CA ARG A 195 24.86 -13.29 10.67
C ARG A 195 23.98 -14.53 10.43
N ILE A 196 23.16 -14.53 9.38
CA ILE A 196 22.19 -15.61 9.12
C ILE A 196 22.57 -16.51 7.94
N GLU A 197 23.78 -16.35 7.38
CA GLU A 197 24.24 -17.04 6.17
C GLU A 197 24.05 -18.57 6.23
N SER A 198 24.41 -19.19 7.36
CA SER A 198 24.26 -20.64 7.52
C SER A 198 22.80 -21.07 7.54
N TRP A 199 21.93 -20.29 8.19
CA TRP A 199 20.48 -20.52 8.20
C TRP A 199 19.86 -20.36 6.81
N GLU A 200 20.30 -19.34 6.05
CA GLU A 200 19.78 -19.06 4.71
C GLU A 200 20.13 -20.20 3.74
N LYS A 201 21.35 -20.76 3.83
CA LYS A 201 21.78 -21.92 3.04
C LYS A 201 20.98 -23.20 3.34
N GLU A 202 20.39 -23.33 4.52
CA GLU A 202 19.53 -24.47 4.90
C GLU A 202 18.09 -24.34 4.38
N LEU A 203 17.71 -23.21 3.76
CA LEU A 203 16.34 -23.02 3.31
C LEU A 203 15.97 -23.97 2.16
N PRO A 204 14.79 -24.63 2.22
CA PRO A 204 14.26 -25.40 1.11
C PRO A 204 14.03 -24.54 -0.14
N LYS A 205 14.21 -25.13 -1.33
CA LYS A 205 14.05 -24.43 -2.62
C LYS A 205 12.68 -23.77 -2.83
N ASP A 206 11.64 -24.29 -2.16
CA ASP A 206 10.27 -23.79 -2.24
C ASP A 206 9.94 -22.71 -1.19
N ILE A 207 10.89 -22.36 -0.32
CA ILE A 207 10.84 -21.17 0.52
C ILE A 207 11.80 -20.14 -0.08
N LYS A 208 11.23 -19.06 -0.62
CA LYS A 208 12.00 -17.90 -1.06
C LYS A 208 12.25 -16.99 0.13
N PHE A 209 13.49 -16.56 0.28
CA PHE A 209 13.88 -15.57 1.27
C PHE A 209 14.31 -14.28 0.57
N ALA A 210 13.97 -13.14 1.17
CA ALA A 210 14.33 -11.83 0.63
C ALA A 210 14.62 -10.82 1.74
N TYR A 211 15.67 -10.04 1.53
CA TYR A 211 15.95 -8.81 2.27
C TYR A 211 15.20 -7.66 1.61
N LEU A 212 14.45 -6.89 2.40
CA LEU A 212 13.69 -5.74 1.95
C LEU A 212 14.14 -4.51 2.75
N PRO A 213 15.27 -3.89 2.37
CA PRO A 213 15.84 -2.75 3.09
C PRO A 213 14.93 -1.52 2.99
N ASN A 214 14.91 -0.74 4.06
CA ASN A 214 14.33 0.60 4.09
C ASN A 214 15.15 1.45 5.08
N LEU A 215 14.92 2.75 5.12
CA LEU A 215 15.67 3.64 6.00
C LEU A 215 15.51 3.20 7.47
N GLY A 216 16.63 2.89 8.13
CA GLY A 216 16.69 2.48 9.53
C GLY A 216 16.17 1.07 9.85
N ARG A 217 15.75 0.27 8.85
CA ARG A 217 15.21 -1.08 9.09
C ARG A 217 15.44 -2.04 7.93
N VAL A 218 15.55 -3.32 8.22
CA VAL A 218 15.55 -4.38 7.20
C VAL A 218 14.42 -5.34 7.50
N ARG A 219 13.53 -5.57 6.53
CA ARG A 219 12.50 -6.60 6.64
C ARG A 219 13.00 -7.89 6.03
N LEU A 220 12.83 -8.99 6.74
CA LEU A 220 13.23 -10.33 6.31
C LEU A 220 11.98 -11.12 5.95
N ARG A 221 11.75 -11.34 4.66
CA ARG A 221 10.52 -11.99 4.18
C ARG A 221 10.77 -13.42 3.74
N LEU A 222 9.99 -14.34 4.30
CA LEU A 222 9.87 -15.71 3.82
C LEU A 222 8.57 -15.82 3.01
N SER A 223 8.67 -16.39 1.81
CA SER A 223 7.54 -16.59 0.90
C SER A 223 7.51 -18.03 0.41
N SER A 224 6.36 -18.68 0.46
CA SER A 224 6.18 -20.01 -0.10
C SER A 224 4.78 -20.18 -0.68
N LYS A 225 4.61 -21.17 -1.56
CA LYS A 225 3.35 -21.42 -2.26
C LYS A 225 3.04 -22.90 -2.31
N GLY A 226 1.76 -23.24 -2.31
CA GLY A 226 1.30 -24.63 -2.32
C GLY A 226 -0.22 -24.76 -2.20
N ILE A 227 -0.71 -25.99 -2.19
CA ILE A 227 -2.16 -26.29 -2.17
C ILE A 227 -2.75 -26.33 -0.74
N ASN A 228 -1.91 -26.51 0.28
CA ASN A 228 -2.35 -26.61 1.67
C ASN A 228 -1.72 -25.49 2.50
N GLU A 229 -2.50 -24.43 2.70
CA GLU A 229 -2.08 -23.23 3.43
C GLU A 229 -1.48 -23.54 4.81
N LYS A 230 -2.10 -24.43 5.59
CA LYS A 230 -1.63 -24.81 6.93
C LYS A 230 -0.25 -25.46 6.91
N GLN A 231 0.01 -26.31 5.92
CA GLN A 231 1.32 -26.94 5.77
C GLN A 231 2.40 -25.92 5.37
N ILE A 232 2.05 -24.94 4.54
CA ILE A 232 2.97 -23.86 4.16
C ILE A 232 3.34 -23.04 5.40
N HIS A 233 2.35 -22.62 6.19
CA HIS A 233 2.59 -21.91 7.45
C HIS A 233 3.49 -22.70 8.40
N ALA A 234 3.15 -23.96 8.68
CA ALA A 234 3.95 -24.79 9.59
C ALA A 234 5.41 -24.93 9.14
N LYS A 235 5.63 -25.02 7.81
CA LYS A 235 6.97 -25.11 7.24
C LYS A 235 7.74 -23.80 7.40
N ILE A 236 7.12 -22.65 7.09
CA ILE A 236 7.72 -21.32 7.28
C ILE A 236 8.05 -21.11 8.76
N ASP A 237 7.11 -21.41 9.66
CA ASP A 237 7.26 -21.22 11.11
C ASP A 237 8.40 -22.06 11.68
N LYS A 238 8.60 -23.29 11.20
CA LYS A 238 9.75 -24.12 11.57
C LYS A 238 11.09 -23.44 11.26
N HIS A 239 11.21 -22.76 10.13
CA HIS A 239 12.44 -22.04 9.77
C HIS A 239 12.59 -20.72 10.52
N ILE A 240 11.48 -20.02 10.79
CA ILE A 240 11.47 -18.82 11.61
C ILE A 240 11.91 -19.14 13.05
N ALA A 241 11.48 -20.26 13.62
CA ALA A 241 11.91 -20.68 14.96
C ALA A 241 13.43 -20.87 15.06
N LYS A 242 14.10 -21.30 13.98
CA LYS A 242 15.57 -21.37 13.89
C LYS A 242 16.22 -20.00 13.69
N LEU A 243 15.55 -19.09 12.98
CA LEU A 243 16.06 -17.74 12.69
C LEU A 243 16.02 -16.84 13.93
N LEU A 244 14.93 -16.88 14.70
CA LEU A 244 14.67 -15.96 15.81
C LEU A 244 15.83 -15.86 16.82
N PRO A 245 16.46 -16.95 17.27
CA PRO A 245 17.63 -16.86 18.17
C PRO A 245 18.81 -16.07 17.58
N LEU A 246 18.99 -16.09 16.26
CA LEU A 246 20.09 -15.41 15.56
C LEU A 246 19.87 -13.90 15.42
N ILE A 247 18.62 -13.45 15.51
CA ILE A 247 18.24 -12.04 15.30
C ILE A 247 17.48 -11.45 16.49
N LYS A 248 17.51 -12.12 17.66
CA LYS A 248 16.70 -11.75 18.84
C LYS A 248 16.92 -10.31 19.29
N ASP A 249 18.14 -9.81 19.17
CA ASP A 249 18.56 -8.46 19.55
C ASP A 249 17.99 -7.37 18.63
N ILE A 250 17.63 -7.73 17.39
CA ILE A 250 17.15 -6.79 16.36
C ILE A 250 15.70 -7.03 15.94
N PHE A 251 15.09 -8.15 16.34
CA PHE A 251 13.73 -8.51 15.99
C PHE A 251 12.71 -7.72 16.81
N VAL A 252 11.74 -7.10 16.13
CA VAL A 252 10.72 -6.26 16.80
C VAL A 252 9.28 -6.73 16.62
N GLY A 253 9.05 -7.75 15.79
CA GLY A 253 7.71 -8.28 15.51
C GLY A 253 7.52 -8.69 14.05
N TYR A 254 6.28 -9.04 13.69
CA TYR A 254 5.91 -9.38 12.31
C TYR A 254 5.15 -8.23 11.63
N GLU A 255 5.32 -8.09 10.32
CA GLU A 255 4.60 -7.09 9.53
C GLU A 255 3.11 -7.42 9.41
N GLU A 256 2.78 -8.70 9.40
CA GLU A 256 1.43 -9.20 9.21
C GLU A 256 0.55 -9.06 10.46
N ASP A 257 1.14 -8.86 11.65
CA ASP A 257 0.38 -8.74 12.91
C ASP A 257 -0.41 -7.42 12.96
N ALA A 258 0.29 -6.31 12.71
CA ALA A 258 -0.26 -4.96 12.71
C ALA A 258 0.79 -3.92 12.29
N PRO A 259 0.39 -2.73 11.81
CA PRO A 259 1.29 -1.58 11.72
C PRO A 259 1.97 -1.30 13.07
N VAL A 260 3.22 -0.82 13.04
CA VAL A 260 3.99 -0.55 14.26
C VAL A 260 3.27 0.42 15.20
N GLU A 261 2.55 1.40 14.64
CA GLU A 261 1.73 2.36 15.39
C GLU A 261 0.62 1.67 16.18
N MET A 262 -0.02 0.66 15.59
CA MET A 262 -1.05 -0.13 16.26
C MET A 262 -0.46 -1.08 17.30
N GLN A 263 0.72 -1.64 17.06
CA GLN A 263 1.43 -2.42 18.08
C GLN A 263 1.80 -1.55 19.30
N ILE A 264 2.27 -0.33 19.08
CA ILE A 264 2.52 0.67 20.13
C ILE A 264 1.22 0.97 20.87
N GLN A 265 0.13 1.28 20.16
CA GLN A 265 -1.18 1.52 20.77
C GLN A 265 -1.62 0.37 21.68
N ASN A 266 -1.53 -0.87 21.21
CA ASN A 266 -1.93 -2.04 21.99
C ASN A 266 -1.07 -2.20 23.25
N LEU A 267 0.24 -1.96 23.16
CA LEU A 267 1.14 -2.03 24.32
C LEU A 267 0.77 -0.97 25.37
N PHE A 268 0.55 0.27 24.97
CA PHE A 268 0.17 1.35 25.89
C PHE A 268 -1.20 1.08 26.54
N LYS A 269 -2.20 0.63 25.76
CA LYS A 269 -3.52 0.25 26.28
C LYS A 269 -3.43 -0.90 27.29
N SER A 270 -2.67 -1.95 26.98
CA SER A 270 -2.52 -3.11 27.85
C SER A 270 -1.85 -2.80 29.20
N ASN A 271 -1.01 -1.77 29.23
CA ASN A 271 -0.29 -1.33 30.43
C ASN A 271 -0.94 -0.11 31.10
N GLU A 272 -2.17 0.28 30.69
CA GLU A 272 -2.86 1.49 31.16
C GLU A 272 -1.96 2.75 31.17
N SER A 273 -1.06 2.81 30.19
CA SER A 273 -0.03 3.83 30.11
C SER A 273 -0.38 4.86 29.05
N THR A 274 0.12 6.08 29.23
CA THR A 274 -0.12 7.19 28.31
C THR A 274 1.17 7.77 27.74
N LEU A 275 1.08 8.40 26.56
CA LEU A 275 2.19 8.93 25.78
C LEU A 275 1.95 10.40 25.42
N ALA A 276 3.00 11.20 25.52
CA ALA A 276 3.07 12.53 24.92
C ALA A 276 4.39 12.73 24.16
N ILE A 277 4.39 13.54 23.09
CA ILE A 277 5.55 13.66 22.18
C ILE A 277 5.95 15.12 21.95
N ALA A 278 7.24 15.44 22.08
CA ALA A 278 7.82 16.71 21.66
C ALA A 278 8.61 16.55 20.36
N GLU A 279 8.16 17.17 19.27
CA GLU A 279 8.77 17.04 17.95
C GLU A 279 9.50 18.32 17.53
N SER A 280 10.69 18.19 16.97
CA SER A 280 11.38 19.28 16.27
C SER A 280 11.59 18.90 14.80
N CYS A 281 12.64 18.16 14.47
CA CYS A 281 12.99 17.81 13.09
C CYS A 281 11.95 16.96 12.35
N THR A 282 11.06 16.26 13.07
CA THR A 282 9.97 15.47 12.48
C THR A 282 8.70 16.30 12.22
N GLY A 283 8.61 17.52 12.72
CA GLY A 283 7.54 18.47 12.37
C GLY A 283 6.11 18.05 12.71
N GLY A 284 5.91 17.04 13.57
CA GLY A 284 4.59 16.48 13.86
C GLY A 284 4.27 15.16 13.17
N GLU A 285 5.19 14.62 12.35
CA GLU A 285 4.97 13.38 11.61
C GLU A 285 4.75 12.17 12.54
N ILE A 286 5.40 12.13 13.71
CA ILE A 286 5.19 11.01 14.64
C ILE A 286 3.77 11.08 15.23
N SER A 287 3.36 12.26 15.70
CA SER A 287 2.00 12.50 16.20
C SER A 287 0.94 12.19 15.14
N SER A 288 1.18 12.61 13.89
CA SER A 288 0.33 12.31 12.73
C SER A 288 0.20 10.80 12.49
N ARG A 289 1.30 10.05 12.55
CA ARG A 289 1.28 8.59 12.38
C ARG A 289 0.50 7.87 13.47
N LEU A 290 0.69 8.24 14.73
CA LEU A 290 -0.03 7.62 15.85
C LEU A 290 -1.54 7.93 15.79
N THR A 291 -1.90 9.18 15.48
CA THR A 291 -3.30 9.62 15.44
C THR A 291 -4.09 9.10 14.24
N LYS A 292 -3.42 8.62 13.18
CA LYS A 292 -4.07 7.91 12.06
C LYS A 292 -4.70 6.58 12.47
N ILE A 293 -4.26 5.98 13.58
CA ILE A 293 -4.85 4.74 14.10
C ILE A 293 -6.09 5.08 14.94
N PRO A 294 -7.27 4.52 14.62
CA PRO A 294 -8.46 4.70 15.43
C PRO A 294 -8.26 4.23 16.88
N GLY A 295 -8.80 5.01 17.84
CA GLY A 295 -8.67 4.73 19.28
C GLY A 295 -7.37 5.26 19.90
N SER A 296 -6.57 6.05 19.16
CA SER A 296 -5.32 6.62 19.65
C SER A 296 -5.49 7.59 20.82
N SER A 297 -6.65 8.26 20.92
CA SER A 297 -6.98 9.17 22.03
C SER A 297 -7.01 8.50 23.40
N GLU A 298 -7.10 7.17 23.48
CA GLU A 298 -7.09 6.43 24.75
C GLU A 298 -5.71 6.38 25.42
N TYR A 299 -4.63 6.58 24.66
CA TYR A 299 -3.26 6.52 25.21
C TYR A 299 -2.40 7.72 24.81
N PHE A 300 -2.63 8.33 23.65
CA PHE A 300 -1.87 9.47 23.17
C PHE A 300 -2.52 10.78 23.62
N LEU A 301 -1.92 11.44 24.61
CA LEU A 301 -2.48 12.65 25.23
C LEU A 301 -2.22 13.92 24.42
N GLY A 302 -1.29 13.87 23.46
CA GLY A 302 -0.97 14.96 22.56
C GLY A 302 0.52 15.14 22.34
N GLY A 303 0.87 16.19 21.59
CA GLY A 303 2.25 16.53 21.32
C GLY A 303 2.47 18.02 21.13
N ILE A 304 3.72 18.44 21.25
CA ILE A 304 4.19 19.81 21.01
C ILE A 304 5.22 19.77 19.89
N THR A 305 4.96 20.48 18.80
CA THR A 305 5.95 20.70 17.73
C THR A 305 6.81 21.92 18.10
N ALA A 306 7.88 21.69 18.86
CA ALA A 306 8.85 22.71 19.27
C ALA A 306 9.91 22.94 18.17
N TYR A 307 9.46 23.47 17.04
CA TYR A 307 10.23 23.50 15.79
C TYR A 307 11.51 24.35 15.85
N ASN A 308 11.49 25.47 16.57
CA ASN A 308 12.63 26.38 16.74
C ASN A 308 13.00 26.56 18.23
N ASN A 309 14.10 27.27 18.51
CA ASN A 309 14.59 27.46 19.89
C ASN A 309 13.61 28.25 20.77
N ALA A 310 12.90 29.23 20.20
CA ALA A 310 11.85 29.97 20.92
C ALA A 310 10.72 29.05 21.37
N ALA A 311 10.21 28.17 20.50
CA ALA A 311 9.16 27.20 20.84
C ALA A 311 9.63 26.16 21.88
N LYS A 312 10.89 25.72 21.81
CA LYS A 312 11.50 24.85 22.84
C LYS A 312 11.47 25.53 24.21
N LYS A 313 11.80 26.83 24.27
CA LYS A 313 11.79 27.62 25.51
C LYS A 313 10.38 27.94 25.99
N GLU A 314 9.58 28.63 25.18
CA GLU A 314 8.33 29.27 25.59
C GLU A 314 7.19 28.25 25.75
N ILE A 315 7.06 27.31 24.81
CA ILE A 315 5.95 26.35 24.79
C ILE A 315 6.32 25.13 25.63
N LEU A 316 7.50 24.57 25.38
CA LEU A 316 7.93 23.32 26.02
C LEU A 316 8.64 23.56 27.36
N GLY A 317 9.22 24.73 27.60
CA GLY A 317 9.88 25.03 28.88
C GLY A 317 11.30 24.47 29.00
N VAL A 318 11.98 24.25 27.87
CA VAL A 318 13.39 23.86 27.85
C VAL A 318 14.24 25.05 28.28
N ASP A 319 15.21 24.81 29.18
CA ASP A 319 16.13 25.84 29.64
C ASP A 319 16.98 26.39 28.48
N GLU A 320 16.97 27.71 28.31
CA GLU A 320 17.76 28.41 27.30
C GLU A 320 19.26 28.18 27.49
N GLN A 321 19.72 28.07 28.74
CA GLN A 321 21.13 27.85 29.04
C GLN A 321 21.58 26.44 28.60
N LEU A 322 20.69 25.46 28.66
CA LEU A 322 20.95 24.11 28.15
C LEU A 322 21.14 24.13 26.63
N ILE A 323 20.28 24.86 25.90
CA ILE A 323 20.40 25.01 24.45
C ILE A 323 21.69 25.72 24.07
N LYS A 324 22.06 26.81 24.77
CA LYS A 324 23.32 27.55 24.52
C LYS A 324 24.56 26.70 24.78
N THR A 325 24.51 25.80 25.76
CA THR A 325 25.67 24.98 26.16
C THR A 325 25.86 23.77 25.26
N HIS A 326 24.76 23.09 24.87
CA HIS A 326 24.84 21.80 24.18
C HIS A 326 24.39 21.85 22.71
N SER A 327 23.88 22.97 22.22
CA SER A 327 23.08 23.11 20.99
C SER A 327 21.68 22.51 21.08
N ALA A 328 20.79 22.94 20.18
CA ALA A 328 19.44 22.39 20.02
C ALA A 328 19.46 20.92 19.56
N VAL A 329 20.54 20.49 18.90
CA VAL A 329 20.74 19.12 18.40
C VAL A 329 21.68 18.38 19.35
N SER A 330 21.15 18.03 20.52
CA SER A 330 21.91 17.34 21.56
C SER A 330 21.07 16.34 22.33
N LYS A 331 21.76 15.37 22.95
CA LYS A 331 21.12 14.38 23.82
C LYS A 331 20.48 15.05 25.04
N GLU A 332 21.13 16.09 25.55
CA GLU A 332 20.70 16.88 26.70
C GLU A 332 19.38 17.60 26.41
N VAL A 333 19.32 18.35 25.29
CA VAL A 333 18.09 19.04 24.88
C VAL A 333 16.99 18.04 24.55
N SER A 334 17.27 16.94 23.84
CA SER A 334 16.28 15.89 23.58
C SER A 334 15.72 15.31 24.89
N LYS A 335 16.57 14.98 25.86
CA LYS A 335 16.14 14.45 27.15
C LYS A 335 15.23 15.45 27.89
N GLU A 336 15.61 16.72 27.94
CA GLU A 336 14.81 17.76 28.57
C GLU A 336 13.45 17.93 27.88
N MET A 337 13.43 17.94 26.54
CA MET A 337 12.19 18.00 25.76
C MET A 337 11.23 16.85 26.12
N ALA A 338 11.75 15.62 26.28
CA ALA A 338 10.96 14.44 26.63
C ALA A 338 10.40 14.51 28.06
N ILE A 339 11.19 15.00 29.01
CA ILE A 339 10.75 15.22 30.40
C ILE A 339 9.63 16.27 30.45
N ARG A 340 9.85 17.41 29.80
CA ARG A 340 8.90 18.53 29.81
C ARG A 340 7.57 18.20 29.16
N VAL A 341 7.57 17.48 28.03
CA VAL A 341 6.33 17.11 27.37
C VAL A 341 5.53 16.13 28.23
N ARG A 342 6.21 15.17 28.88
CA ARG A 342 5.57 14.24 29.81
C ARG A 342 4.89 15.00 30.94
N GLU A 343 5.57 15.97 31.54
CA GLU A 343 5.04 16.78 32.64
C GLU A 343 3.85 17.64 32.23
N LYS A 344 3.94 18.31 31.07
CA LYS A 344 2.86 19.19 30.57
C LYS A 344 1.56 18.43 30.28
N PHE A 345 1.67 17.25 29.67
CA PHE A 345 0.51 16.41 29.37
C PHE A 345 0.15 15.45 30.50
N LYS A 346 0.95 15.38 31.57
CA LYS A 346 0.81 14.41 32.67
C LYS A 346 0.74 12.97 32.16
N SER A 347 1.51 12.64 31.14
CA SER A 347 1.57 11.29 30.56
C SER A 347 2.50 10.37 31.36
N THR A 348 2.33 9.05 31.22
CA THR A 348 3.25 8.05 31.78
C THR A 348 4.63 8.17 31.12
N TYR A 349 4.66 8.30 29.79
CA TYR A 349 5.87 8.41 28.99
C TYR A 349 5.91 9.71 28.18
N GLY A 350 7.10 10.29 28.06
CA GLY A 350 7.41 11.38 27.13
C GLY A 350 8.48 10.93 26.15
N VAL A 351 8.27 11.22 24.87
CA VAL A 351 9.25 10.98 23.81
C VAL A 351 9.56 12.31 23.14
N SER A 352 10.80 12.50 22.68
CA SER A 352 11.15 13.68 21.91
C SER A 352 12.01 13.36 20.70
N THR A 353 11.99 14.28 19.72
CA THR A 353 12.90 14.27 18.59
C THR A 353 13.54 15.65 18.41
N THR A 354 14.86 15.65 18.27
CA THR A 354 15.64 16.82 17.82
C THR A 354 16.76 16.31 16.92
N GLY A 355 17.17 17.10 15.94
CA GLY A 355 18.12 16.68 14.93
C GLY A 355 18.17 17.64 13.75
N THR A 356 19.14 17.42 12.87
CA THR A 356 19.26 18.15 11.61
C THR A 356 18.59 17.34 10.50
N ALA A 357 17.48 17.85 9.96
CA ALA A 357 16.79 17.20 8.83
C ALA A 357 17.52 17.38 7.48
N GLY A 358 18.35 18.42 7.37
CA GLY A 358 19.07 18.78 6.14
C GLY A 358 18.21 19.54 5.12
N PRO A 359 18.81 20.09 4.05
CA PRO A 359 20.25 20.03 3.75
C PRO A 359 21.10 21.02 4.55
N SER A 360 20.51 22.06 5.14
CA SER A 360 21.22 23.00 6.02
C SER A 360 21.26 22.49 7.47
N LEU A 361 22.21 22.99 8.26
CA LEU A 361 22.36 22.63 9.67
C LEU A 361 21.23 23.16 10.57
N GLY A 362 20.46 24.16 10.11
CA GLY A 362 19.43 24.82 10.94
C GLY A 362 20.02 25.63 12.09
N GLU A 363 19.23 25.89 13.13
CA GLU A 363 19.67 26.54 14.40
C GLU A 363 20.40 25.53 15.31
N SER A 364 21.40 24.82 14.75
CA SER A 364 22.25 23.87 15.47
C SER A 364 23.52 24.54 15.98
#